data_AF-A0A3N2ASN5-F1
#
_entry.id   AF-A0A3N2ASN5-F1
#
_cell.length_a   1.000
_cell.length_b   1.000
_cell.length_c   1.000
_cell.angle_alpha   90.00
_cell.angle_beta   90.00
_cell.angle_gamma   90.00
#
_symmetry.space_group_name_H-M   'P 1'
#
loop_
_entity.id
_entity.type
_entity.pdbx_description
1 polymer ?
#
loop_
_entity_poly.entity_id
_entity_poly.type
_entity_poly.pdbx_seq_one_letter_code
_entity_poly.pdbx_strand_id
1 'polypeptide(L)'
;MPAGTLATPRSAGVSVVVAALALGAVVAAAAAPAGALAARNAAALAAGDLDVAVLAGDRDAAAIAVRNLGAIALLAAGAPTLGTLTVVAGVVLGTGLGLSGAAVLAALGPAEALTRVGPYIAFELAAVVLAGGAGVLPTVHAVIVTAARRSEVRFLAAYGRALPTSLALTLVAAALVVIGACIEAVVIAGHAR
;
A
#
# COMPACT_ATOMS: atom_id res chain seq x y z
N MET A 1 -39.05 -9.84 23.44
CA MET A 1 -37.96 -9.24 22.64
C MET A 1 -36.77 -9.01 23.57
N PRO A 2 -35.62 -9.69 23.42
CA PRO A 2 -34.47 -9.38 24.25
C PRO A 2 -33.83 -8.09 23.74
N ALA A 3 -33.60 -7.17 24.67
CA ALA A 3 -32.90 -5.91 24.43
C ALA A 3 -31.49 -6.20 23.91
N GLY A 4 -31.20 -5.75 22.69
CA GLY A 4 -29.85 -5.80 22.14
C GLY A 4 -28.93 -5.01 23.06
N THR A 5 -27.95 -5.70 23.64
CA THR A 5 -26.87 -5.10 24.42
C THR A 5 -26.11 -4.11 23.53
N LEU A 6 -26.43 -2.83 23.67
CA LEU A 6 -25.61 -1.73 23.15
C LEU A 6 -24.23 -1.90 23.78
N ALA A 7 -23.22 -2.15 22.94
CA ALA A 7 -21.83 -2.17 23.37
C ALA A 7 -21.54 -0.91 24.19
N THR A 8 -21.28 -1.08 25.49
CA THR A 8 -21.00 0.04 26.38
C THR A 8 -19.78 0.82 25.88
N PRO A 9 -19.69 2.15 26.06
CA PRO A 9 -18.57 2.97 25.58
C PRO A 9 -17.18 2.48 26.05
N ARG A 10 -17.13 1.72 27.15
CA ARG A 10 -15.90 1.05 27.62
C ARG A 10 -15.39 -0.05 26.69
N SER A 11 -16.26 -0.86 26.07
CA SER A 11 -15.81 -1.91 25.15
C SER A 11 -15.35 -1.34 23.81
N ALA A 12 -15.92 -0.22 23.36
CA ALA A 12 -15.41 0.52 22.20
C ALA A 12 -14.01 1.10 22.46
N GLY A 13 -13.78 1.68 23.65
CA GLY A 13 -12.47 2.20 24.04
C GLY A 13 -11.38 1.13 24.10
N VAL A 14 -11.69 -0.05 24.66
CA VAL A 14 -10.74 -1.19 24.71
C VAL A 14 -10.39 -1.68 23.30
N SER A 15 -11.38 -1.81 22.42
CA SER A 15 -11.15 -2.24 21.03
C SER A 15 -10.29 -1.25 20.24
N VAL A 16 -10.46 0.06 20.45
CA VAL A 16 -9.62 1.09 19.80
C VAL A 16 -8.19 1.03 20.29
N VAL A 17 -7.96 0.87 21.60
CA VAL A 17 -6.61 0.75 22.16
C VAL A 17 -5.92 -0.53 21.67
N VAL A 18 -6.62 -1.66 21.65
CA VAL A 18 -6.07 -2.92 21.14
C VAL A 18 -5.76 -2.82 19.65
N ALA A 19 -6.65 -2.21 18.85
CA ALA A 19 -6.41 -1.98 17.43
C ALA A 19 -5.21 -1.04 17.20
N ALA A 20 -5.09 0.03 17.98
CA ALA A 20 -3.96 0.96 17.90
C ALA A 20 -2.64 0.29 18.30
N LEU A 21 -2.63 -0.54 19.34
CA LEU A 21 -1.46 -1.32 19.75
C LEU A 21 -1.06 -2.36 18.71
N ALA A 22 -2.03 -3.07 18.14
CA ALA A 22 -1.80 -4.03 17.06
C ALA A 22 -1.25 -3.34 15.80
N LEU A 23 -1.81 -2.19 15.43
CA LEU A 23 -1.32 -1.39 14.33
C LEU A 23 0.10 -0.87 14.62
N GLY A 24 0.35 -0.38 15.83
CA GLY A 24 1.68 0.03 16.28
C GLY A 24 2.71 -1.09 16.24
N ALA A 25 2.33 -2.31 16.62
CA ALA A 25 3.19 -3.49 16.50
C ALA A 25 3.48 -3.84 15.04
N VAL A 26 2.49 -3.74 14.15
CA VAL A 26 2.69 -3.89 12.70
C VAL A 26 3.61 -2.81 12.14
N VAL A 27 3.43 -1.54 12.52
CA VAL A 27 4.33 -0.44 12.14
C VAL A 27 5.75 -0.75 12.59
N ALA A 28 5.94 -1.14 13.86
CA ALA A 28 7.27 -1.44 14.41
C ALA A 28 7.92 -2.65 13.69
N ALA A 29 7.15 -3.70 13.43
CA ALA A 29 7.61 -4.89 12.72
C ALA A 29 7.95 -4.60 11.25
N ALA A 30 7.24 -3.68 10.60
CA ALA A 30 7.53 -3.22 9.24
C ALA A 30 8.73 -2.26 9.18
N ALA A 31 8.86 -1.39 10.19
CA ALA A 31 9.92 -0.41 10.29
C ALA A 31 11.30 -1.04 10.53
N ALA A 32 11.38 -2.17 11.25
CA ALA A 32 12.65 -2.84 11.54
C ALA A 32 13.41 -3.32 10.28
N PRO A 33 12.84 -4.14 9.37
CA PRO A 33 13.53 -4.57 8.16
C PRO A 33 13.75 -3.41 7.17
N ALA A 34 12.78 -2.49 7.05
CA ALA A 34 12.90 -1.32 6.19
C ALA A 34 13.99 -0.35 6.69
N GLY A 35 14.10 -0.15 8.00
CA GLY A 35 15.14 0.65 8.63
C GLY A 35 16.52 0.01 8.52
N ALA A 36 16.62 -1.32 8.66
CA ALA A 36 17.86 -2.05 8.43
C ALA A 36 18.34 -1.94 6.97
N LEU A 37 17.42 -1.99 6.00
CA LEU A 37 17.73 -1.79 4.59
C LEU A 37 18.19 -0.34 4.32
N ALA A 38 17.47 0.65 4.86
CA ALA A 38 17.84 2.06 4.74
C ALA A 38 19.23 2.34 5.35
N ALA A 39 19.54 1.76 6.51
CA ALA A 39 20.84 1.89 7.16
C ALA A 39 21.97 1.25 6.33
N ARG A 40 21.73 0.07 5.73
CA ARG A 40 22.69 -0.57 4.81
C ARG A 40 22.94 0.28 3.58
N ASN A 41 21.89 0.84 2.97
CA ASN A 41 22.03 1.71 1.79
C ASN A 41 22.78 3.00 2.14
N ALA A 42 22.52 3.59 3.31
CA ALA A 42 23.25 4.77 3.79
C ALA A 42 24.74 4.47 4.05
N ALA A 43 25.06 3.30 4.60
CA ALA A 43 26.45 2.88 4.81
C ALA A 43 27.18 2.61 3.48
N ALA A 44 26.52 1.96 2.51
CA ALA A 44 27.07 1.73 1.18
C ALA A 44 27.32 3.04 0.41
N LEU A 45 26.40 4.00 0.54
CA LEU A 45 26.57 5.37 0.03
C LEU A 45 27.79 6.05 0.64
N ALA A 46 27.92 6.04 1.96
CA ALA A 46 29.05 6.66 2.65
C ALA A 46 30.40 6.03 2.27
N ALA A 47 30.40 4.74 1.93
CA ALA A 47 31.58 4.04 1.44
C ALA A 47 31.92 4.33 -0.04
N GLY A 48 31.07 5.07 -0.77
CA GLY A 48 31.21 5.29 -2.21
C GLY A 48 30.98 4.03 -3.06
N ASP A 49 30.45 2.97 -2.45
CA ASP A 49 30.24 1.64 -3.05
C ASP A 49 28.77 1.43 -3.46
N LEU A 50 28.05 2.54 -3.57
CA LEU A 50 26.64 2.51 -3.97
C LEU A 50 26.58 2.35 -5.48
N ASP A 51 26.60 1.10 -5.93
CA ASP A 51 26.25 0.81 -7.31
C ASP A 51 24.78 1.20 -7.52
N VAL A 52 24.56 2.28 -8.25
CA VAL A 52 23.20 2.78 -8.50
C VAL A 52 22.39 1.78 -9.35
N ALA A 53 23.07 0.84 -10.02
CA ALA A 53 22.41 -0.31 -10.65
C ALA A 53 21.82 -1.29 -9.63
N VAL A 54 22.36 -1.36 -8.40
CA VAL A 54 21.81 -2.16 -7.30
C VAL A 54 20.61 -1.45 -6.64
N LEU A 55 20.59 -0.11 -6.64
CA LEU A 55 19.42 0.68 -6.22
C LEU A 55 18.25 0.64 -7.22
N ALA A 56 18.56 0.48 -8.50
CA ALA A 56 17.57 0.36 -9.57
C ALA A 56 16.79 -0.97 -9.53
N GLY A 57 17.27 -1.98 -8.79
CA GLY A 57 16.67 -3.31 -8.81
C GLY A 57 16.78 -3.99 -10.18
N ASP A 58 15.91 -4.99 -10.39
CA ASP A 58 15.83 -5.74 -11.65
C ASP A 58 15.56 -4.80 -12.83
N ARG A 59 16.35 -4.92 -13.91
CA ARG A 59 16.11 -4.19 -15.18
C ARG A 59 14.93 -4.76 -15.97
N ASP A 60 14.39 -5.89 -15.51
CA ASP A 60 13.30 -6.60 -16.16
C ASP A 60 11.95 -6.03 -15.71
N ALA A 61 11.23 -5.42 -16.65
CA ALA A 61 9.88 -4.91 -16.43
C ALA A 61 8.94 -5.97 -15.86
N ALA A 62 9.11 -7.25 -16.23
CA ALA A 62 8.29 -8.34 -15.71
C ALA A 62 8.55 -8.59 -14.22
N ALA A 63 9.81 -8.58 -13.79
CA ALA A 63 10.18 -8.75 -12.38
C ALA A 63 9.68 -7.58 -11.52
N ILE A 64 9.84 -6.34 -12.01
CA ILE A 64 9.29 -5.13 -11.37
C ILE A 64 7.77 -5.24 -11.26
N ALA A 65 7.09 -5.57 -12.35
CA ALA A 65 5.63 -5.70 -12.38
C ALA A 65 5.13 -6.78 -11.41
N VAL A 66 5.75 -7.96 -11.38
CA VAL A 66 5.35 -9.05 -10.45
C VAL A 66 5.47 -8.62 -9.00
N ARG A 67 6.59 -7.98 -8.62
CA ARG A 67 6.80 -7.45 -7.27
C ARG A 67 5.71 -6.45 -6.89
N ASN A 68 5.45 -5.48 -7.76
CA ASN A 68 4.49 -4.41 -7.51
C ASN A 68 3.03 -4.92 -7.55
N LEU A 69 2.72 -5.87 -8.43
CA LEU A 69 1.41 -6.55 -8.46
C LEU A 69 1.15 -7.35 -7.17
N GLY A 70 2.19 -7.90 -6.54
CA GLY A 70 2.07 -8.52 -5.21
C GLY A 70 1.57 -7.53 -4.15
N ALA A 71 2.09 -6.30 -4.16
CA ALA A 71 1.62 -5.24 -3.26
C ALA A 71 0.16 -4.83 -3.56
N ILE A 72 -0.22 -4.73 -4.84
CA ILE A 72 -1.59 -4.45 -5.26
C ILE A 72 -2.54 -5.57 -4.83
N ALA A 73 -2.16 -6.83 -5.05
CA ALA A 73 -2.95 -7.98 -4.64
C ALA A 73 -3.15 -8.02 -3.13
N LEU A 74 -2.11 -7.69 -2.34
CA LEU A 74 -2.19 -7.63 -0.89
C LEU A 74 -3.13 -6.52 -0.41
N LEU A 75 -3.08 -5.33 -1.02
CA LEU A 75 -4.01 -4.24 -0.73
C LEU A 75 -5.45 -4.61 -1.11
N ALA A 76 -5.65 -5.21 -2.29
CA ALA A 76 -6.96 -5.66 -2.77
C ALA A 76 -7.53 -6.84 -1.95
N ALA A 77 -6.68 -7.68 -1.35
CA ALA A 77 -7.07 -8.75 -0.43
C ALA A 77 -7.76 -8.22 0.85
N GLY A 78 -7.72 -6.90 1.08
CA GLY A 78 -8.61 -6.27 2.04
C GLY A 78 -10.07 -6.52 1.76
N ALA A 79 -10.51 -6.56 0.49
CA ALA A 79 -11.92 -6.78 0.18
C ALA A 79 -12.43 -8.04 0.89
N PRO A 80 -11.97 -9.27 0.59
CA PRO A 80 -12.45 -10.48 1.27
C PRO A 80 -12.21 -10.50 2.79
N THR A 81 -11.36 -9.63 3.33
CA THR A 81 -11.03 -9.54 4.76
C THR A 81 -11.61 -8.29 5.45
N LEU A 82 -12.69 -7.74 4.89
CA LEU A 82 -13.40 -6.56 5.42
C LEU A 82 -12.52 -5.31 5.60
N GLY A 83 -11.46 -5.18 4.81
CA GLY A 83 -10.51 -4.06 4.81
C GLY A 83 -9.34 -4.24 5.76
N THR A 84 -9.32 -5.29 6.58
CA THR A 84 -8.26 -5.50 7.58
C THR A 84 -6.88 -5.67 6.95
N LEU A 85 -6.77 -6.51 5.91
CA LEU A 85 -5.49 -6.67 5.20
C LEU A 85 -5.06 -5.39 4.49
N THR A 86 -5.97 -4.58 3.92
CA THR A 86 -5.57 -3.30 3.33
C THR A 86 -4.96 -2.37 4.35
N VAL A 87 -5.54 -2.29 5.55
CA VAL A 87 -5.02 -1.40 6.61
C VAL A 87 -3.62 -1.84 7.04
N VAL A 88 -3.44 -3.14 7.30
CA VAL A 88 -2.13 -3.71 7.67
C VAL A 88 -1.11 -3.52 6.54
N ALA A 89 -1.48 -3.90 5.31
CA ALA A 89 -0.60 -3.80 4.15
C ALA A 89 -0.25 -2.34 3.81
N GLY A 90 -1.21 -1.43 3.89
CA GLY A 90 -1.00 0.00 3.65
C GLY A 90 -0.02 0.61 4.64
N VAL A 91 -0.08 0.21 5.91
CA VAL A 91 0.90 0.61 6.92
C VAL A 91 2.31 0.08 6.60
N VAL A 92 2.42 -1.21 6.29
CA VAL A 92 3.70 -1.87 5.97
C VAL A 92 4.32 -1.23 4.73
N LEU A 93 3.55 -1.12 3.64
CA LEU A 93 3.98 -0.53 2.38
C LEU A 93 4.32 0.95 2.53
N GLY A 94 3.48 1.73 3.22
CA GLY A 94 3.73 3.15 3.44
C GLY A 94 5.01 3.41 4.24
N THR A 95 5.27 2.59 5.26
CA THR A 95 6.50 2.66 6.05
C THR A 95 7.72 2.28 5.22
N GLY A 96 7.62 1.19 4.44
CA GLY A 96 8.69 0.76 3.53
C GLY A 96 9.00 1.80 2.45
N LEU A 97 7.98 2.36 1.81
CA LEU A 97 8.10 3.41 0.79
C LEU A 97 8.71 4.69 1.38
N GLY A 98 8.25 5.12 2.56
CA GLY A 98 8.76 6.31 3.23
C GLY A 98 10.24 6.20 3.60
N LEU A 99 10.64 5.08 4.19
CA LEU A 99 12.04 4.82 4.57
C LEU A 99 12.95 4.67 3.34
N SER A 100 12.48 3.95 2.32
CA SER A 100 13.22 3.77 1.07
C SER A 100 13.37 5.10 0.33
N GLY A 101 12.30 5.89 0.23
CA GLY A 101 12.31 7.21 -0.38
C GLY A 101 13.24 8.19 0.35
N ALA A 102 13.22 8.18 1.68
CA ALA A 102 14.15 9.00 2.49
C ALA A 102 15.62 8.60 2.24
N ALA A 103 15.92 7.30 2.15
CA ALA A 103 17.26 6.82 1.83
C ALA A 103 17.71 7.24 0.41
N VAL A 104 16.84 7.13 -0.59
CA VAL A 104 17.12 7.57 -1.97
C VAL A 104 17.36 9.08 -2.03
N LEU A 105 16.53 9.87 -1.35
CA LEU A 105 16.69 11.33 -1.27
C LEU A 105 18.00 11.73 -0.59
N ALA A 106 18.37 11.05 0.49
CA ALA A 106 19.64 11.28 1.18
C ALA A 106 20.85 10.90 0.29
N ALA A 107 20.70 9.88 -0.56
CA ALA A 107 21.75 9.38 -1.43
C ALA A 107 22.00 10.22 -2.68
N LEU A 108 20.94 10.60 -3.38
CA LEU A 108 21.03 11.24 -4.69
C LEU A 108 20.79 12.75 -4.63
N GLY A 109 20.20 13.23 -3.53
CA GLY A 109 19.62 14.57 -3.46
C GLY A 109 18.25 14.64 -4.16
N PRO A 110 17.47 15.70 -3.87
CA PRO A 110 16.08 15.80 -4.30
C PRO A 110 15.90 15.93 -5.83
N ALA A 111 16.80 16.65 -6.50
CA ALA A 111 16.71 16.86 -7.95
C ALA A 111 16.94 15.55 -8.72
N GLU A 112 18.00 14.81 -8.38
CA GLU A 112 18.35 13.55 -9.03
C GLU A 112 17.38 12.41 -8.66
N ALA A 113 16.84 12.41 -7.44
CA ALA A 113 15.78 11.49 -7.09
C ALA A 113 14.51 11.72 -7.94
N LEU A 114 14.14 12.99 -8.17
CA LEU A 114 12.97 13.32 -8.97
C LEU A 114 13.14 12.97 -10.45
N THR A 115 14.33 13.17 -11.02
CA THR A 115 14.61 12.79 -12.42
C THR A 115 14.53 11.27 -12.63
N ARG A 116 14.98 10.49 -11.64
CA ARG A 116 14.99 9.02 -11.72
C ARG A 116 13.64 8.38 -11.41
N VAL A 117 12.90 8.91 -10.43
CA VAL A 117 11.67 8.29 -9.91
C VAL A 117 10.41 8.95 -10.47
N GLY A 118 10.47 10.24 -10.76
CA GLY A 118 9.36 11.06 -11.27
C GLY A 118 8.59 10.48 -12.46
N PRO A 119 9.26 9.88 -13.48
CA PRO A 119 8.57 9.36 -14.67
C PRO A 119 7.56 8.24 -14.38
N TYR A 120 7.76 7.43 -13.35
CA TYR A 120 6.90 6.28 -13.05
C TYR A 120 6.13 6.39 -11.72
N ILE A 121 6.60 7.21 -10.77
CA ILE A 121 6.04 7.27 -9.40
C ILE A 121 4.57 7.69 -9.35
N ALA A 122 4.13 8.54 -10.27
CA ALA A 122 2.73 8.96 -10.33
C ALA A 122 1.80 7.77 -10.61
N PHE A 123 2.23 6.83 -11.47
CA PHE A 123 1.48 5.62 -11.79
C PHE A 123 1.46 4.66 -10.61
N GLU A 124 2.60 4.47 -9.95
CA GLU A 124 2.71 3.58 -8.78
C GLU A 124 1.88 4.09 -7.60
N LEU A 125 1.95 5.38 -7.29
CA LEU A 125 1.15 6.00 -6.22
C LEU A 125 -0.34 5.92 -6.53
N ALA A 126 -0.74 6.22 -7.76
CA ALA A 126 -2.14 6.07 -8.19
C ALA A 126 -2.61 4.63 -8.06
N ALA A 127 -1.79 3.65 -8.44
CA ALA A 127 -2.10 2.24 -8.30
C ALA A 127 -2.28 1.82 -6.83
N VAL A 128 -1.38 2.24 -5.94
CA VAL A 128 -1.46 1.97 -4.49
C VAL A 128 -2.74 2.56 -3.90
N VAL A 129 -3.08 3.81 -4.25
CA VAL A 129 -4.31 4.46 -3.78
C VAL A 129 -5.55 3.74 -4.28
N LEU A 130 -5.60 3.36 -5.56
CA LEU A 130 -6.74 2.66 -6.14
C LEU A 130 -6.90 1.25 -5.56
N ALA A 131 -5.80 0.51 -5.36
CA ALA A 131 -5.83 -0.81 -4.75
C ALA A 131 -6.20 -0.77 -3.27
N GLY A 132 -5.71 0.22 -2.54
CA GLY A 132 -6.12 0.50 -1.17
C GLY A 132 -7.61 0.83 -1.09
N GLY A 133 -8.07 1.73 -1.97
CA GLY A 133 -9.48 2.04 -2.12
C GLY A 133 -10.32 0.80 -2.42
N ALA A 134 -9.89 -0.02 -3.38
CA ALA A 134 -10.55 -1.27 -3.74
C ALA A 134 -10.71 -2.22 -2.54
N GLY A 135 -9.68 -2.36 -1.72
CA GLY A 135 -9.70 -3.27 -0.57
C GLY A 135 -10.62 -2.83 0.57
N VAL A 136 -10.87 -1.52 0.75
CA VAL A 136 -11.77 -1.01 1.81
C VAL A 136 -13.18 -0.64 1.31
N LEU A 137 -13.35 -0.40 0.00
CA LEU A 137 -14.60 0.10 -0.58
C LEU A 137 -15.83 -0.74 -0.21
N PRO A 138 -15.82 -2.09 -0.28
CA PRO A 138 -16.98 -2.89 0.06
C PRO A 138 -17.45 -2.70 1.51
N THR A 139 -16.51 -2.64 2.45
CA THR A 139 -16.79 -2.41 3.87
C THR A 139 -17.35 -1.01 4.10
N VAL A 140 -16.68 0.02 3.55
CA VAL A 140 -17.10 1.42 3.71
C VAL A 140 -18.51 1.63 3.13
N HIS A 141 -18.76 1.14 1.92
CA HIS A 141 -20.07 1.21 1.30
C HIS A 141 -21.15 0.51 2.14
N ALA A 142 -20.86 -0.69 2.65
CA ALA A 142 -21.78 -1.43 3.49
C ALA A 142 -22.12 -0.69 4.79
N VAL A 143 -21.12 -0.11 5.47
CA VAL A 143 -21.32 0.69 6.69
C VAL A 143 -22.18 1.92 6.40
N ILE A 144 -21.87 2.69 5.36
CA ILE A 144 -22.62 3.90 5.01
C ILE A 144 -24.08 3.58 4.68
N VAL A 145 -24.32 2.59 3.83
CA VAL A 145 -25.69 2.22 3.40
C VAL A 145 -26.52 1.69 4.55
N THR A 146 -25.94 0.84 5.41
CA THR A 146 -26.66 0.27 6.55
C THR A 146 -26.95 1.31 7.63
N ALA A 147 -26.03 2.25 7.87
CA ALA A 147 -26.24 3.38 8.78
C ALA A 147 -27.34 4.33 8.27
N ALA A 148 -27.33 4.65 6.97
CA ALA A 148 -28.27 5.57 6.36
C ALA A 148 -29.70 5.00 6.25
N ARG A 149 -29.85 3.72 5.91
CA ARG A 149 -31.16 3.08 5.68
C ARG A 149 -31.74 2.33 6.89
N ARG A 150 -31.22 2.62 8.09
CA ARG A 150 -31.71 2.16 9.41
C ARG A 150 -32.54 0.86 9.35
N SER A 151 -31.87 -0.26 9.06
CA SER A 151 -32.39 -1.65 9.02
C SER A 151 -33.02 -2.21 7.73
N GLU A 152 -33.27 -1.41 6.68
CA GLU A 152 -33.88 -1.93 5.44
C GLU A 152 -32.93 -2.80 4.59
N VAL A 153 -31.63 -2.54 4.70
CA VAL A 153 -30.61 -3.20 3.88
C VAL A 153 -29.67 -3.99 4.79
N ARG A 154 -29.49 -5.28 4.47
CA ARG A 154 -28.51 -6.13 5.14
C ARG A 154 -27.08 -5.74 4.74
N PHE A 155 -26.16 -5.74 5.70
CA PHE A 155 -24.74 -5.42 5.49
C PHE A 155 -24.14 -6.21 4.32
N LEU A 156 -24.30 -7.54 4.31
CA LEU A 156 -23.76 -8.41 3.26
C LEU A 156 -24.30 -8.07 1.86
N ALA A 157 -25.55 -7.61 1.75
CA ALA A 157 -26.14 -7.21 0.48
C ALA A 157 -25.61 -5.85 -0.02
N ALA A 158 -25.33 -4.90 0.89
CA ALA A 158 -24.66 -3.65 0.52
C ALA A 158 -23.18 -3.88 0.18
N TYR A 159 -22.52 -4.74 0.94
CA TYR A 159 -21.14 -5.16 0.74
C TYR A 159 -20.94 -5.80 -0.63
N GLY A 160 -21.74 -6.81 -0.97
CA GLY A 160 -21.65 -7.54 -2.24
C GLY A 160 -21.87 -6.65 -3.47
N ARG A 161 -22.70 -5.60 -3.35
CA ARG A 161 -22.93 -4.63 -4.44
C ARG A 161 -21.70 -3.79 -4.80
N ALA A 162 -20.75 -3.62 -3.88
CA ALA A 162 -19.52 -2.87 -4.13
C ALA A 162 -18.35 -3.75 -4.60
N LEU A 163 -18.49 -5.08 -4.56
CA LEU A 163 -17.43 -6.00 -5.02
C LEU A 163 -17.06 -5.82 -6.50
N PRO A 164 -18.00 -5.63 -7.45
CA PRO A 164 -17.62 -5.43 -8.86
C PRO A 164 -16.79 -4.15 -9.06
N THR A 165 -17.13 -3.06 -8.37
CA THR A 165 -16.37 -1.82 -8.42
C THR A 165 -15.00 -1.97 -7.78
N SER A 166 -14.90 -2.68 -6.64
CA SER A 166 -13.63 -3.03 -6.01
C SER A 166 -12.73 -3.85 -6.95
N LEU A 167 -13.28 -4.84 -7.65
CA LEU A 167 -12.55 -5.61 -8.66
C LEU A 167 -12.08 -4.72 -9.83
N ALA A 168 -12.95 -3.86 -10.35
CA ALA A 168 -12.60 -2.95 -11.43
C ALA A 168 -11.45 -2.00 -11.05
N LEU A 169 -11.50 -1.42 -9.85
CA LEU A 169 -10.41 -0.58 -9.32
C LEU A 169 -9.10 -1.37 -9.16
N THR A 170 -9.18 -2.63 -8.74
CA THR A 170 -8.00 -3.52 -8.64
C THR A 170 -7.37 -3.77 -10.00
N LEU A 171 -8.19 -4.00 -11.05
CA LEU A 171 -7.70 -4.19 -12.42
C LEU A 171 -7.06 -2.92 -12.97
N VAL A 172 -7.64 -1.74 -12.72
CA VAL A 172 -7.05 -0.45 -13.10
C VAL A 172 -5.72 -0.23 -12.37
N ALA A 173 -5.66 -0.51 -11.07
CA ALA A 173 -4.42 -0.43 -10.30
C ALA A 173 -3.33 -1.37 -10.86
N ALA A 174 -3.69 -2.60 -11.20
CA ALA A 174 -2.78 -3.56 -11.83
C ALA A 174 -2.25 -3.05 -13.18
N ALA A 175 -3.11 -2.47 -14.02
CA ALA A 175 -2.69 -1.88 -15.29
C ALA A 175 -1.72 -0.70 -15.09
N LEU A 176 -1.99 0.17 -14.13
CA LEU A 176 -1.09 1.28 -13.79
C LEU A 176 0.26 0.79 -13.28
N VAL A 177 0.31 -0.28 -12.48
CA VAL A 177 1.58 -0.92 -12.08
C VAL A 177 2.36 -1.42 -13.27
N VAL A 178 1.70 -2.10 -14.22
CA VAL A 178 2.37 -2.61 -15.42
C VAL A 178 2.93 -1.45 -16.25
N ILE A 179 2.16 -0.36 -16.42
CA ILE A 179 2.63 0.84 -17.10
C ILE A 179 3.83 1.45 -16.37
N GLY A 180 3.75 1.59 -15.04
CA GLY A 180 4.86 2.10 -14.21
C GLY A 180 6.12 1.25 -14.35
N ALA A 181 5.99 -0.07 -14.28
CA ALA A 181 7.11 -1.01 -14.42
C ALA A 181 7.78 -0.92 -15.80
N CYS A 182 7.00 -0.75 -16.87
CA CYS A 182 7.53 -0.53 -18.21
C CYS A 182 8.33 0.78 -18.29
N ILE A 183 7.81 1.86 -17.71
CA ILE A 183 8.49 3.16 -17.69
C ILE A 183 9.78 3.07 -16.85
N GLU A 184 9.72 2.46 -15.67
CA GLU A 184 10.87 2.24 -14.79
C GLU A 184 11.98 1.47 -15.52
N ALA A 185 11.65 0.36 -16.18
CA ALA A 185 12.60 -0.42 -16.96
C ALA A 185 13.27 0.40 -18.09
N VAL A 186 12.49 1.24 -18.80
CA VAL A 186 13.03 2.13 -19.85
C VAL A 186 13.97 3.17 -19.26
N VAL A 187 13.61 3.79 -18.13
CA VAL A 187 14.44 4.77 -17.43
C VAL A 187 15.75 4.12 -16.99
N ILE A 188 15.71 2.93 -16.39
CA ILE A 188 16.91 2.19 -15.95
C ILE A 188 17.80 1.84 -17.15
N ALA A 189 17.22 1.36 -18.25
CA ALA A 189 17.96 1.03 -19.47
C ALA A 189 18.62 2.25 -20.12
N GLY A 190 17.99 3.43 -20.03
CA GLY A 190 18.52 4.69 -20.55
C GLY A 190 19.73 5.24 -19.78
N HIS A 191 19.84 4.95 -18.48
CA HIS A 191 20.95 5.39 -17.62
C HIS A 191 22.15 4.42 -17.62
N ALA A 192 22.02 3.26 -18.27
CA ALA A 192 23.08 2.25 -18.37
C ALA A 192 24.00 2.46 -19.61
N ARG A 193 23.90 3.60 -20.28
CA ARG A 193 24.73 4.02 -21.42
C ARG A 193 25.54 5.24 -21.04
#